data_AF-A0A359E1B2-F1
#
_entry.id   AF-A0A359E1B2-F1
#
_cell.length_a   1.000
_cell.length_b   1.000
_cell.length_c   1.000
_cell.angle_alpha   90.00
_cell.angle_beta   90.00
_cell.angle_gamma   90.00
#
_symmetry.space_group_name_H-M   'P 1'
#
loop_
_entity.id
_entity.type
_entity.pdbx_description
1 polymer ?
#
loop_
_entity_poly.entity_id
_entity_poly.type
_entity_poly.pdbx_seq_one_letter_code
_entity_poly.pdbx_strand_id
1 'polypeptide(L)'
;STRKQLDEYGDKISDDNKKAIEDALETLEKAHKEENMDEIDSAIEAVNQAWSGASEEIYKATQEEAAAGGAAGPEGAAGAANGAEASEESDEGDDAVDADYEVVDDEDKK
;
A
#
# COMPACT_ATOMS: atom_id res chain seq x y z
N SER A 1 -12.95 0.84 -3.20
CA SER A 1 -12.96 2.30 -3.01
C SER A 1 -12.10 2.61 -1.82
N THR A 2 -11.32 3.69 -1.87
CA THR A 2 -10.36 4.06 -0.81
C THR A 2 -10.97 4.07 0.59
N ARG A 3 -12.23 4.54 0.76
CA ARG A 3 -12.97 4.45 2.03
C ARG A 3 -13.06 3.03 2.60
N LYS A 4 -13.32 2.02 1.75
CA LYS A 4 -13.36 0.62 2.20
C LYS A 4 -11.98 0.12 2.63
N GLN A 5 -10.94 0.51 1.92
CA GLN A 5 -9.57 0.13 2.31
C GLN A 5 -9.18 0.81 3.62
N LEU A 6 -9.63 2.04 3.86
CA LEU A 6 -9.46 2.72 5.14
C LEU A 6 -10.22 2.00 6.27
N ASP A 7 -11.42 1.48 6.02
CA ASP A 7 -12.15 0.68 7.02
C ASP A 7 -11.44 -0.65 7.34
N GLU A 8 -10.80 -1.28 6.34
CA GLU A 8 -10.11 -2.57 6.48
C GLU A 8 -8.71 -2.45 7.10
N TYR A 9 -7.95 -1.42 6.73
CA TYR A 9 -6.55 -1.25 7.08
C TYR A 9 -6.28 -0.06 8.01
N GLY A 10 -7.28 0.78 8.28
CA GLY A 10 -7.14 1.98 9.10
C GLY A 10 -6.73 1.71 10.54
N ASP A 11 -6.95 0.49 11.04
CA ASP A 11 -6.50 0.06 12.37
C ASP A 11 -5.05 -0.51 12.36
N LYS A 12 -4.49 -0.74 11.17
CA LYS A 12 -3.13 -1.28 10.96
C LYS A 12 -2.09 -0.21 10.63
N ILE A 13 -2.51 1.05 10.56
CA ILE A 13 -1.66 2.21 10.22
C ILE A 13 -1.70 3.23 11.35
N SER A 14 -0.74 4.15 11.35
CA SER A 14 -0.71 5.25 12.31
C SER A 14 -1.92 6.18 12.16
N ASP A 15 -2.33 6.80 13.27
CA ASP A 15 -3.41 7.80 13.28
C ASP A 15 -3.10 8.98 12.34
N ASP A 16 -1.82 9.34 12.20
CA ASP A 16 -1.37 10.42 11.30
C ASP A 16 -1.64 10.04 9.83
N ASN A 17 -1.29 8.82 9.41
CA ASN A 17 -1.60 8.35 8.06
C ASN A 17 -3.10 8.22 7.84
N LYS A 18 -3.82 7.60 8.79
CA LYS A 18 -5.28 7.47 8.74
C LYS A 18 -5.94 8.82 8.48
N LYS A 19 -5.56 9.83 9.27
CA LYS A 19 -6.06 11.20 9.14
C LYS A 19 -5.71 11.83 7.78
N ALA A 20 -4.48 11.66 7.29
CA ALA A 20 -4.08 12.21 5.99
C ALA A 20 -4.96 11.69 4.84
N ILE A 21 -5.38 10.42 4.91
CA ILE A 21 -6.27 9.81 3.90
C ILE A 21 -7.70 10.31 4.04
N GLU A 22 -8.20 10.43 5.28
CA GLU A 22 -9.52 11.00 5.57
C GLU A 22 -9.64 12.43 5.03
N ASP A 23 -8.66 13.28 5.33
CA ASP A 23 -8.61 14.67 4.88
C ASP A 23 -8.54 14.77 3.33
N ALA A 24 -7.75 13.89 2.68
CA ALA A 24 -7.66 13.84 1.22
C ALA A 24 -8.97 13.36 0.58
N LEU A 25 -9.66 12.39 1.20
CA LEU A 25 -10.95 11.90 0.73
C LEU A 25 -12.07 12.93 0.90
N GLU A 26 -12.05 13.71 1.97
CA GLU A 26 -12.99 14.82 2.16
C GLU A 26 -12.76 15.91 1.10
N THR A 27 -11.50 16.25 0.84
CA THR A 27 -11.13 17.20 -0.23
C THR A 27 -11.61 16.71 -1.59
N LEU A 28 -11.37 15.43 -1.93
CA LEU A 28 -11.85 14.82 -3.17
C LEU A 28 -13.38 14.85 -3.27
N GLU A 29 -14.09 14.54 -2.18
CA GLU A 29 -15.55 14.57 -2.16
C GLU A 29 -16.09 15.99 -2.37
N LYS A 30 -15.44 16.99 -1.78
CA LYS A 30 -15.80 18.39 -1.98
C LYS A 30 -15.53 18.84 -3.42
N ALA A 31 -14.34 18.58 -3.95
CA ALA A 31 -14.00 18.91 -5.33
C ALA A 31 -14.96 18.24 -6.34
N HIS A 32 -15.33 16.99 -6.09
CA HIS A 32 -16.33 16.28 -6.88
C HIS A 32 -17.73 16.91 -6.79
N LYS A 33 -18.17 17.34 -5.60
CA LYS A 33 -19.46 18.04 -5.43
C LYS A 33 -19.48 19.41 -6.11
N GLU A 34 -18.34 20.08 -6.16
CA GLU A 34 -18.16 21.37 -6.81
C GLU A 34 -17.88 21.25 -8.31
N GLU A 35 -17.78 20.02 -8.84
CA GLU A 35 -17.44 19.70 -10.23
C GLU A 35 -16.11 20.35 -10.68
N ASN A 36 -15.19 20.56 -9.72
CA ASN A 36 -13.91 21.22 -9.94
C ASN A 36 -12.86 20.20 -10.40
N MET A 37 -12.75 20.00 -11.71
CA MET A 37 -11.88 18.98 -12.31
C MET A 37 -10.40 19.15 -11.93
N ASP A 38 -9.89 20.38 -11.85
CA ASP A 38 -8.49 20.64 -11.49
C ASP A 38 -8.20 20.22 -10.02
N GLU A 39 -9.16 20.43 -9.12
CA GLU A 39 -9.05 20.00 -7.72
C GLU A 39 -9.31 18.50 -7.55
N ILE A 40 -10.16 17.88 -8.38
CA ILE A 40 -10.39 16.44 -8.37
C ILE A 40 -9.09 15.69 -8.67
N ASP A 41 -8.38 16.07 -9.73
CA ASP A 41 -7.12 15.42 -10.11
C ASP A 41 -6.07 15.56 -8.99
N SER A 42 -5.92 16.77 -8.46
CA SER A 42 -5.01 17.05 -7.33
C SER A 42 -5.39 16.26 -6.07
N ALA A 43 -6.69 16.11 -5.78
CA ALA A 43 -7.16 15.37 -4.63
C ALA A 43 -7.00 13.85 -4.80
N ILE A 44 -7.14 13.32 -6.03
CA ILE A 44 -6.83 11.92 -6.34
C ILE A 44 -5.34 11.64 -6.10
N GLU A 45 -4.45 12.52 -6.57
CA GLU A 45 -3.01 12.40 -6.30
C GLU A 45 -2.71 12.43 -4.79
N ALA A 46 -3.33 13.35 -4.05
CA ALA A 46 -3.17 13.45 -2.60
C ALA A 46 -3.62 12.17 -1.87
N VAL A 47 -4.77 11.59 -2.28
CA VAL A 47 -5.25 10.31 -1.75
C VAL A 47 -4.22 9.21 -2.03
N ASN A 48 -3.70 9.12 -3.25
CA ASN A 48 -2.70 8.10 -3.62
C ASN A 48 -1.39 8.25 -2.83
N GLN A 49 -0.90 9.48 -2.64
CA GLN A 49 0.30 9.75 -1.85
C GLN A 49 0.11 9.38 -0.38
N ALA A 50 -1.02 9.74 0.21
CA ALA A 50 -1.35 9.36 1.58
C ALA A 50 -1.42 7.83 1.73
N TRP A 51 -1.95 7.13 0.72
CA TRP A 51 -2.02 5.68 0.70
C TRP A 51 -0.67 4.98 0.48
N SER A 52 0.26 5.62 -0.22
CA SER A 52 1.64 5.14 -0.32
C SER A 52 2.37 5.18 1.04
N GLY A 53 2.22 6.25 1.81
CA GLY A 53 2.81 6.33 3.15
C GLY A 53 2.23 5.28 4.11
N ALA A 54 0.92 5.10 4.05
CA ALA A 54 0.22 4.09 4.83
C ALA A 54 0.60 2.65 4.44
N SER A 55 0.76 2.36 3.15
CA SER A 55 1.11 1.01 2.68
C SER A 55 2.51 0.60 3.11
N GLU A 56 3.47 1.53 3.19
CA GLU A 56 4.80 1.26 3.74
C GLU A 56 4.75 0.81 5.21
N GLU A 57 3.88 1.43 6.02
CA GLU A 57 3.69 1.01 7.41
C GLU A 57 3.07 -0.38 7.50
N ILE A 58 2.03 -0.66 6.69
CA ILE A 58 1.40 -1.99 6.63
C ILE A 58 2.44 -3.05 6.23
N TYR A 59 3.29 -2.76 5.26
CA TYR A 59 4.33 -3.68 4.80
C TYR A 59 5.36 -3.95 5.89
N LYS A 60 5.81 -2.91 6.60
CA LYS A 60 6.73 -3.03 7.75
C LYS A 60 6.10 -3.84 8.88
N ALA A 61 4.87 -3.51 9.27
CA ALA A 61 4.12 -4.22 10.32
C ALA A 61 3.89 -5.70 9.94
N THR A 62 3.59 -5.99 8.68
CA THR A 62 3.40 -7.37 8.19
C THR A 62 4.72 -8.16 8.21
N GLN A 63 5.85 -7.53 7.86
CA GLN A 63 7.17 -8.16 7.98
C GLN A 63 7.57 -8.42 9.44
N GLU A 64 7.31 -7.47 10.34
CA GLU A 64 7.57 -7.65 11.77
C GLU A 64 6.70 -8.75 12.37
N GLU A 65 5.44 -8.85 11.97
CA GLU A 65 4.53 -9.92 12.41
C GLU A 65 4.94 -11.29 11.85
N ALA A 66 5.42 -11.34 10.60
CA ALA A 66 5.99 -12.56 10.01
C ALA A 66 7.31 -12.99 10.67
N ALA A 67 8.12 -12.04 11.16
CA ALA A 67 9.35 -12.33 11.90
C ALA A 67 9.07 -12.77 13.35
N ALA A 68 7.97 -12.33 13.96
CA ALA A 68 7.56 -12.69 15.32
C ALA A 68 6.79 -14.02 15.40
N GLY A 69 6.17 -14.46 14.30
CA GLY A 69 5.43 -15.73 14.20
C GLY A 69 6.17 -16.73 13.32
N GLY A 70 6.93 -17.66 13.93
CA GLY A 70 7.63 -18.71 13.21
C GLY A 70 6.72 -19.48 12.23
N ALA A 71 7.12 -19.46 10.96
CA ALA A 71 6.66 -20.28 9.83
C ALA A 71 5.16 -20.20 9.44
N ALA A 72 4.87 -19.35 8.46
CA ALA A 72 3.94 -19.67 7.37
C ALA A 72 4.43 -18.95 6.10
N GLY A 73 4.49 -19.69 4.98
CA GLY A 73 5.04 -19.24 3.69
C GLY A 73 4.26 -18.09 3.02
N PRO A 74 4.65 -17.72 1.79
CA PRO A 74 4.24 -16.47 1.16
C PRO A 74 2.77 -16.54 0.72
N GLU A 75 1.87 -16.12 1.59
CA GLU A 75 0.46 -15.91 1.25
C GLU A 75 0.06 -14.51 1.73
N GLY A 76 0.42 -13.52 0.93
CA GLY A 76 0.18 -12.12 1.26
C GLY A 76 0.42 -11.11 0.13
N ALA A 77 0.58 -11.56 -1.12
CA ALA A 77 0.48 -10.67 -2.28
C ALA A 77 -1.00 -10.56 -2.69
N ALA A 78 -1.80 -9.88 -1.85
CA ALA A 78 -3.20 -9.58 -2.17
C ALA A 78 -3.39 -8.07 -2.24
N GLY A 79 -3.38 -7.53 -3.47
CA GLY A 79 -4.17 -6.34 -3.78
C GLY A 79 -3.43 -5.07 -4.15
N ALA A 80 -2.49 -5.12 -5.09
CA ALA A 80 -2.11 -3.96 -5.90
C ALA A 80 -2.55 -4.16 -7.36
N ALA A 81 -3.86 -4.26 -7.60
CA ALA A 81 -4.43 -4.15 -8.95
C ALA A 81 -5.95 -3.92 -8.89
N ASN A 82 -6.38 -2.65 -8.92
CA ASN A 82 -7.64 -2.19 -9.52
C ASN A 82 -7.69 -0.66 -9.44
N GLY A 83 -7.15 0.10 -10.41
CA GLY A 83 -7.75 0.45 -11.71
C GLY A 83 -7.59 2.00 -11.85
N ALA A 84 -7.31 2.63 -12.99
CA ALA A 84 -7.62 2.28 -14.37
C ALA A 84 -6.67 3.00 -15.36
N GLU A 85 -6.34 2.26 -16.43
CA GLU A 85 -6.20 2.66 -17.84
C GLU A 85 -5.32 3.85 -18.27
N ALA A 86 -4.13 3.53 -18.80
CA ALA A 86 -3.58 4.16 -20.01
C ALA A 86 -2.81 3.12 -20.85
N SER A 87 -3.49 2.70 -21.92
CA SER A 87 -3.05 2.10 -23.20
C SER A 87 -1.56 1.86 -23.51
N GLU A 88 -1.33 0.61 -23.95
CA GLU A 88 -0.53 0.14 -25.11
C GLU A 88 1.00 0.00 -25.07
N GLU A 89 1.39 -1.28 -25.17
CA GLU A 89 2.40 -1.88 -26.06
C GLU A 89 3.81 -2.21 -25.50
N SER A 90 4.05 -3.54 -25.43
CA SER A 90 5.31 -4.28 -25.52
C SER A 90 6.44 -4.01 -24.51
N ASP A 91 6.80 -5.00 -23.70
CA ASP A 91 7.87 -5.95 -24.04
C ASP A 91 8.05 -6.97 -22.90
N GLU A 92 8.52 -8.13 -23.31
CA GLU A 92 8.78 -9.33 -22.53
C GLU A 92 10.00 -9.12 -21.61
N GLY A 93 9.90 -9.35 -20.29
CA GLY A 93 11.08 -9.31 -19.43
C GLY A 93 10.82 -9.15 -17.94
N ASP A 94 10.92 -10.26 -17.23
CA ASP A 94 11.66 -10.42 -15.97
C ASP A 94 11.59 -9.26 -14.94
N ASP A 95 10.81 -9.47 -13.88
CA ASP A 95 11.26 -9.16 -12.52
C ASP A 95 10.54 -10.14 -11.57
N ALA A 96 11.01 -11.39 -11.61
CA ALA A 96 10.71 -12.34 -10.55
C ALA A 96 11.39 -11.79 -9.29
N VAL A 97 10.57 -11.47 -8.31
CA VAL A 97 10.99 -10.94 -7.01
C VAL A 97 12.03 -11.89 -6.39
N ASP A 98 13.30 -11.49 -6.43
CA ASP A 98 14.43 -12.20 -5.82
C ASP A 98 14.36 -12.00 -4.30
N ALA A 99 13.50 -12.79 -3.66
CA ALA A 99 13.41 -12.89 -2.22
C ALA A 99 14.51 -13.81 -1.70
N ASP A 100 15.77 -13.37 -1.77
CA ASP A 100 16.89 -14.05 -1.11
C ASP A 100 16.94 -13.63 0.37
N TYR A 101 16.12 -14.27 1.19
CA TYR A 101 16.21 -14.23 2.65
C TYR A 101 17.26 -15.25 3.09
N GLU A 102 18.52 -14.83 3.14
CA GLU A 102 19.64 -15.63 3.64
C GLU A 102 19.56 -15.71 5.17
N VAL A 103 18.93 -16.78 5.70
CA VAL A 103 19.14 -17.19 7.11
C VAL A 103 20.49 -17.89 7.18
N VAL A 104 21.54 -17.15 7.55
CA VAL A 104 22.78 -17.77 8.00
C VAL A 104 22.68 -17.92 9.52
N ASP A 105 22.24 -19.11 9.94
CA ASP A 105 22.45 -19.58 11.31
C ASP A 105 23.97 -19.65 11.57
N ASP A 106 24.49 -18.67 12.31
CA ASP A 106 25.81 -18.74 12.95
C ASP A 106 25.72 -19.71 14.16
N GLU A 107 25.60 -21.01 13.88
CA GLU A 107 25.86 -22.07 14.84
C GLU A 107 26.96 -22.98 14.32
N ASP A 108 28.20 -22.71 14.73
CA ASP A 108 29.08 -23.78 15.23
C ASP A 108 30.20 -23.23 16.11
N LYS A 109 30.00 -23.38 17.42
CA LYS A 109 31.01 -23.22 18.46
C LYS A 109 31.80 -24.53 18.60
N LYS A 110 33.11 -24.43 18.37
CA LYS A 110 34.21 -25.30 18.86
C LYS A 110 34.39 -26.69 18.25
#